data_AF-A0A6P8IIU6-F1
#
_entry.id   AF-A0A6P8IIU6-F1
#
_cell.length_a   1.000
_cell.length_b   1.000
_cell.length_c   1.000
_cell.angle_alpha   90.00
_cell.angle_beta   90.00
_cell.angle_gamma   90.00
#
_symmetry.space_group_name_H-M   'P 1'
#
loop_
_entity.id
_entity.type
_entity.pdbx_description
1 polymer ?
#
loop_
_entity_poly.entity_id
_entity_poly.type
_entity_poly.pdbx_seq_one_letter_code
_entity_poly.pdbx_strand_id
1 'polypeptide(L)'
;MQSILSQQLAEYILGHNLQKLLIIDSRSFLEYNDGHVTQSINIGCSKLIKRRLISNKITIHELLKGTSEETTQDHCQVVVYDQSTMDTSSLAKDNFMFVILNKLVKSFKDVCFLKGGFSYFSKTFPELCESHSNSTFHKSPRTILSQPCLTSEFESPSHILTFLYLGAQEHALDADFRKANGIDFVLNVSCLCPVPANLDSSTHYMRIPVRDSVQENIIDWLPTAFEFIDKAREANSRVLVHCFAGKSRSATIAIAYIMKHLGLPLDEAYRFVKEKRPTISPNLNFMGQLVQFEKDLTPSPNDFKQESFGHQLMSSGSLTELTANV
;
A
#
# COMPACT_ATOMS: atom_id res chain seq x y z
N MET A 1 6.03 29.16 12.44
CA MET A 1 6.63 28.36 11.34
C MET A 1 6.32 29.07 10.04
N GLN A 2 7.25 29.10 9.09
CA GLN A 2 7.00 29.77 7.81
C GLN A 2 6.01 28.97 6.96
N SER A 3 5.15 29.69 6.23
CA SER A 3 4.15 29.13 5.32
C SER A 3 4.36 29.69 3.92
N ILE A 4 4.10 28.89 2.90
CA ILE A 4 4.03 29.36 1.51
C ILE A 4 2.64 29.14 0.93
N LEU A 5 2.30 29.95 -0.06
CA LEU A 5 1.08 29.81 -0.86
C LEU A 5 1.32 28.88 -2.06
N SER A 6 0.24 28.30 -2.60
CA SER A 6 0.30 27.45 -3.78
C SER A 6 0.97 28.12 -4.98
N GLN A 7 0.74 29.43 -5.18
CA GLN A 7 1.39 30.21 -6.23
C GLN A 7 2.92 30.20 -6.11
N GLN A 8 3.44 30.34 -4.88
CA GLN A 8 4.89 30.35 -4.64
C GLN A 8 5.48 28.96 -4.90
N LEU A 9 4.81 27.89 -4.47
CA LEU A 9 5.25 26.52 -4.76
C LEU A 9 5.25 26.23 -6.27
N ALA A 10 4.22 26.67 -7.00
CA ALA A 10 4.15 26.52 -8.44
C ALA A 10 5.30 27.26 -9.15
N GLU A 11 5.61 28.48 -8.72
CA GLU A 11 6.77 29.25 -9.23
C GLU A 11 8.10 28.53 -8.96
N TYR A 12 8.27 27.92 -7.78
CA TYR A 12 9.47 27.14 -7.48
C TYR A 12 9.61 25.91 -8.39
N ILE A 13 8.52 25.19 -8.65
CA ILE A 13 8.51 24.01 -9.54
C ILE A 13 8.82 24.42 -10.99
N LEU A 14 8.21 25.50 -11.47
CA LEU A 14 8.35 25.98 -12.85
C LEU A 14 9.69 26.72 -13.10
N GLY A 15 10.26 27.35 -12.07
CA GLY A 15 11.44 28.21 -12.18
C GLY A 15 12.79 27.50 -12.39
N HIS A 16 12.80 26.17 -12.57
CA HIS A 16 13.98 25.36 -12.87
C HIS A 16 15.20 25.50 -11.91
N ASN A 17 15.00 25.90 -10.66
CA ASN A 17 16.03 25.83 -9.60
C ASN A 17 15.88 24.55 -8.75
N LEU A 18 15.54 23.44 -9.42
CA LEU A 18 15.05 22.19 -8.83
C LEU A 18 16.08 21.46 -7.95
N GLN A 19 17.37 21.73 -8.13
CA GLN A 19 18.41 21.09 -7.31
C GLN A 19 18.43 21.56 -5.84
N LYS A 20 17.60 22.54 -5.48
CA LYS A 20 17.52 23.10 -4.13
C LYS A 20 16.13 23.03 -3.50
N LEU A 21 15.16 22.34 -4.09
CA LEU A 21 13.81 22.20 -3.53
C LEU A 21 13.52 20.74 -3.17
N LEU A 22 13.18 20.51 -1.91
CA LEU A 22 12.67 19.23 -1.43
C LEU A 22 11.19 19.38 -1.08
N ILE A 23 10.32 18.70 -1.83
CA ILE A 23 8.88 18.70 -1.57
C ILE A 23 8.51 17.42 -0.84
N ILE A 24 7.93 17.55 0.35
CA ILE A 24 7.56 16.44 1.23
C ILE A 24 6.04 16.36 1.33
N ASP A 25 5.48 15.23 0.91
CA ASP A 25 4.09 14.86 1.16
C ASP A 25 3.99 14.10 2.49
N SER A 26 3.31 14.68 3.47
CA SER A 26 3.11 14.08 4.79
C SER A 26 1.78 13.34 4.93
N ARG A 27 1.05 13.10 3.86
CA ARG A 27 -0.22 12.37 3.86
C ARG A 27 0.02 10.87 3.93
N SER A 28 -1.04 10.10 4.08
CA SER A 28 -0.94 8.65 3.99
C SER A 28 -0.41 8.25 2.61
N PHE A 29 0.26 7.09 2.54
CA PHE A 29 0.73 6.56 1.25
C PHE A 29 -0.42 6.40 0.25
N LEU A 30 -1.62 6.10 0.75
CA LEU A 30 -2.81 5.98 -0.06
C LEU A 30 -3.22 7.30 -0.70
N GLU A 31 -3.32 8.38 0.09
CA GLU A 31 -3.64 9.72 -0.42
C GLU A 31 -2.61 10.23 -1.42
N TYR A 32 -1.33 9.91 -1.21
CA TYR A 32 -0.27 10.25 -2.15
C TYR A 32 -0.42 9.52 -3.50
N ASN A 33 -0.76 8.23 -3.49
CA ASN A 33 -0.93 7.47 -4.75
C ASN A 33 -2.19 7.86 -5.54
N ASP A 34 -3.23 8.35 -4.88
CA ASP A 34 -4.43 8.87 -5.57
C ASP A 34 -4.07 10.11 -6.40
N GLY A 35 -3.24 10.99 -5.83
CA GLY A 35 -2.54 12.01 -6.57
C GLY A 35 -1.70 12.87 -5.64
N HIS A 36 -0.65 13.49 -6.16
CA HIS A 36 0.32 14.27 -5.37
C HIS A 36 0.94 15.39 -6.20
N VAL A 37 1.59 16.36 -5.54
CA VAL A 37 2.38 17.39 -6.22
C VAL A 37 3.55 16.71 -6.93
N THR A 38 3.83 17.07 -8.18
CA THR A 38 4.92 16.46 -8.95
C THR A 38 6.25 16.56 -8.20
N GLN A 39 7.10 15.54 -8.34
CA GLN A 39 8.42 15.47 -7.68
C GLN A 39 8.39 15.44 -6.14
N SER A 40 7.21 15.35 -5.51
CA SER A 40 7.13 15.23 -4.05
C SER A 40 7.45 13.83 -3.56
N ILE A 41 8.11 13.76 -2.41
CA ILE A 41 8.45 12.53 -1.70
C ILE A 41 7.41 12.29 -0.60
N ASN A 42 6.75 11.15 -0.64
CA ASN A 42 5.89 10.73 0.46
C ASN A 42 6.70 10.11 1.59
N ILE A 43 6.52 10.63 2.79
CA ILE A 43 7.18 10.11 4.00
C ILE A 43 6.27 9.22 4.85
N GLY A 44 5.08 8.89 4.33
CA GLY A 44 4.15 7.91 4.91
C GLY A 44 3.61 8.30 6.28
N CYS A 45 2.39 8.86 6.34
CA CYS A 45 1.68 9.11 7.60
C CYS A 45 1.17 7.83 8.26
N SER A 46 2.05 7.08 8.93
CA SER A 46 1.66 5.90 9.71
C SER A 46 1.86 6.10 11.21
N LYS A 47 1.02 5.43 12.02
CA LYS A 47 1.14 5.42 13.49
C LYS A 47 2.52 4.91 13.92
N LEU A 48 3.07 3.95 13.21
CA LEU A 48 4.38 3.36 13.50
C LEU A 48 5.51 4.36 13.24
N ILE A 49 5.52 5.02 12.07
CA ILE A 49 6.52 6.03 11.71
C ILE A 49 6.46 7.19 12.71
N LYS A 50 5.26 7.70 13.01
CA LYS A 50 5.06 8.74 14.02
C LYS A 50 5.64 8.33 15.38
N ARG A 51 5.33 7.12 15.87
CA ARG A 51 5.84 6.60 17.16
C ARG A 51 7.36 6.49 17.17
N ARG A 52 7.97 6.03 16.08
CA ARG A 52 9.44 5.92 15.96
C ARG A 52 10.11 7.30 15.89
N LEU A 53 9.54 8.26 15.18
CA LEU A 53 10.05 9.65 15.13
C LEU A 53 9.99 10.32 16.51
N ILE A 54 8.87 10.16 17.23
CA ILE A 54 8.71 10.72 18.59
C ILE A 54 9.74 10.11 19.54
N SER A 55 9.95 8.79 19.48
CA SER A 55 10.91 8.07 20.33
C SER A 55 12.37 8.13 19.85
N ASN A 56 12.67 8.92 18.82
CA ASN A 56 14.01 9.00 18.19
C ASN A 56 14.58 7.65 17.73
N LYS A 57 13.72 6.66 17.44
CA LYS A 57 14.10 5.34 16.90
C LYS A 57 14.25 5.32 15.38
N ILE A 58 13.93 6.44 14.72
CA ILE A 58 14.22 6.73 13.32
C ILE A 58 14.44 8.24 13.21
N THR A 59 15.43 8.65 12.41
CA THR A 59 15.73 10.05 12.12
C THR A 59 15.01 10.52 10.84
N ILE A 60 14.90 11.83 10.65
CA ILE A 60 14.36 12.38 9.39
C ILE A 60 15.25 12.02 8.21
N HIS A 61 16.58 12.02 8.38
CA HIS A 61 17.48 11.61 7.32
C HIS A 61 17.29 10.14 6.93
N GLU A 62 17.04 9.24 7.89
CA GLU A 62 16.71 7.84 7.58
C GLU A 62 15.37 7.69 6.86
N LEU A 63 14.37 8.52 7.20
CA LEU A 63 13.08 8.53 6.53
C LEU A 63 13.18 9.04 5.08
N LEU A 64 14.10 9.98 4.83
CA LEU A 64 14.36 10.56 3.51
C LEU A 64 15.39 9.75 2.68
N LYS A 65 16.25 8.94 3.31
CA LYS A 65 17.26 8.11 2.61
C LYS A 65 16.67 7.01 1.72
N GLY A 66 15.40 6.65 1.93
CA GLY A 66 14.67 5.75 1.02
C GLY A 66 14.38 6.36 -0.36
N THR A 67 14.65 7.66 -0.53
CA THR A 67 14.45 8.41 -1.77
C THR A 67 15.78 9.05 -2.17
N SER A 68 16.27 8.72 -3.38
CA SER A 68 17.55 9.11 -4.02
C SER A 68 18.55 9.96 -3.21
N GLU A 69 19.77 9.43 -3.05
CA GLU A 69 20.87 9.99 -2.22
C GLU A 69 21.34 11.42 -2.55
N GLU A 70 20.79 12.10 -3.57
CA GLU A 70 21.27 13.40 -4.06
C GLU A 70 20.62 14.64 -3.41
N THR A 71 19.51 14.54 -2.67
CA THR A 71 18.75 15.73 -2.20
C THR A 71 19.06 16.23 -0.79
N THR A 72 20.06 15.65 -0.09
CA THR A 72 20.32 15.95 1.34
C THR A 72 21.45 16.95 1.62
N GLN A 73 21.88 17.75 0.64
CA GLN A 73 22.84 18.83 0.89
C GLN A 73 22.23 19.96 1.74
N ASP A 74 23.06 20.55 2.61
CA ASP A 74 22.74 21.59 3.64
C ASP A 74 22.12 22.91 3.13
N HIS A 75 21.63 22.97 1.88
CA HIS A 75 21.15 24.18 1.21
C HIS A 75 19.84 23.99 0.42
N CYS A 76 19.04 22.96 0.71
CA CYS A 76 17.71 22.82 0.10
C CYS A 76 16.62 23.52 0.94
N GLN A 77 15.74 24.24 0.24
CA GLN A 77 14.45 24.68 0.77
C GLN A 77 13.53 23.46 0.86
N VAL A 78 12.90 23.27 2.01
CA VAL A 78 11.99 22.15 2.25
C VAL A 78 10.56 22.67 2.31
N VAL A 79 9.68 22.13 1.48
CA VAL A 79 8.24 22.40 1.50
C VAL A 79 7.51 21.15 1.93
N VAL A 80 6.73 21.23 3.02
CA VAL A 80 5.94 20.12 3.53
C VAL A 80 4.45 20.40 3.35
N TYR A 81 3.68 19.42 2.93
CA TYR A 81 2.22 19.56 2.80
C TYR A 81 1.47 18.32 3.29
N ASP A 82 0.27 18.53 3.84
CA ASP A 82 -0.72 17.49 4.09
C ASP A 82 -1.92 17.66 3.16
N GLN A 83 -3.06 17.10 3.51
CA GLN A 83 -4.26 17.15 2.69
C GLN A 83 -4.87 18.56 2.61
N SER A 84 -4.90 19.35 3.70
CA SER A 84 -5.71 20.57 3.75
C SER A 84 -5.39 21.58 4.86
N THR A 85 -4.29 21.44 5.61
CA THR A 85 -4.00 22.35 6.73
C THR A 85 -3.75 23.79 6.25
N MET A 86 -4.50 24.73 6.82
CA MET A 86 -4.39 26.16 6.52
C MET A 86 -3.46 26.91 7.47
N ASP A 87 -3.32 26.43 8.71
CA ASP A 87 -2.47 27.06 9.72
C ASP A 87 -1.92 26.02 10.70
N THR A 88 -0.60 26.00 10.84
CA THR A 88 0.13 25.10 11.74
C THR A 88 0.00 25.47 13.21
N SER A 89 -0.41 26.69 13.54
CA SER A 89 -0.58 27.15 14.93
C SER A 89 -1.64 26.36 15.71
N SER A 90 -2.61 25.81 14.98
CA SER A 90 -3.76 25.06 15.53
C SER A 90 -3.51 23.55 15.66
N LEU A 91 -2.36 23.04 15.19
CA LEU A 91 -2.10 21.62 15.17
C LEU A 91 -1.83 21.06 16.57
N ALA A 92 -2.47 19.94 16.90
CA ALA A 92 -2.19 19.20 18.11
C ALA A 92 -0.72 18.71 18.13
N LYS A 93 -0.11 18.67 19.32
CA LYS A 93 1.31 18.28 19.48
C LYS A 93 1.60 16.83 19.03
N ASP A 94 0.59 15.98 19.02
CA ASP A 94 0.66 14.59 18.57
C ASP A 94 0.26 14.41 17.09
N ASN A 95 -0.09 15.48 16.38
CA ASN A 95 -0.35 15.47 14.95
C ASN A 95 0.94 15.14 14.18
N PHE A 96 0.84 14.31 13.13
CA PHE A 96 2.01 13.87 12.36
C PHE A 96 2.73 15.03 11.68
N MET A 97 1.99 15.97 11.08
CA MET A 97 2.54 17.19 10.47
C MET A 97 3.32 18.01 11.52
N PHE A 98 2.74 18.20 12.71
CA PHE A 98 3.43 18.89 13.81
C PHE A 98 4.74 18.18 14.19
N VAL A 99 4.72 16.86 14.33
CA VAL A 99 5.91 16.06 14.67
C VAL A 99 6.99 16.18 13.61
N ILE A 100 6.66 16.03 12.33
CA ILE A 100 7.60 16.10 11.21
C ILE A 100 8.22 17.49 11.11
N LEU A 101 7.39 18.54 11.12
CA LEU A 101 7.88 19.90 11.00
C LEU A 101 8.87 20.25 12.12
N ASN A 102 8.60 19.83 13.36
CA ASN A 102 9.52 20.01 14.49
C ASN A 102 10.84 19.23 14.37
N LYS A 103 10.87 18.16 13.57
CA LYS A 103 12.11 17.43 13.28
C LYS A 103 12.86 18.06 12.12
N LEU A 104 12.16 18.44 11.05
CA LEU A 104 12.75 19.06 9.86
C LEU A 104 13.44 20.38 10.18
N VAL A 105 12.83 21.26 10.99
CA VAL A 105 13.45 22.54 11.36
C VAL A 105 14.75 22.40 12.16
N LYS A 106 15.04 21.21 12.71
CA LYS A 106 16.31 20.91 13.40
C LYS A 106 17.39 20.41 12.44
N SER A 107 16.98 19.90 11.27
CA SER A 107 17.85 19.32 10.25
C SER A 107 18.06 20.23 9.04
N PHE A 108 17.14 21.17 8.77
CA PHE A 108 17.14 22.02 7.58
C PHE A 108 16.94 23.49 7.97
N LYS A 109 17.61 24.39 7.25
CA LYS A 109 17.58 25.84 7.53
C LYS A 109 16.30 26.52 7.08
N ASP A 110 15.74 26.10 5.96
CA ASP A 110 14.52 26.68 5.37
C ASP A 110 13.46 25.59 5.22
N VAL A 111 12.47 25.62 6.12
CA VAL A 111 11.36 24.68 6.15
C VAL A 111 10.06 25.47 6.17
N CYS A 112 9.29 25.31 5.11
CA CYS A 112 8.00 25.93 4.92
C CYS A 112 6.90 24.88 4.85
N PHE A 113 5.70 25.22 5.33
CA PHE A 113 4.51 24.41 5.09
C PHE A 113 3.65 25.01 3.97
N LEU A 114 3.03 24.17 3.14
CA LEU A 114 2.12 24.61 2.09
C LEU A 114 0.73 24.88 2.67
N LYS A 115 0.30 26.14 2.60
CA LYS A 115 -1.02 26.55 3.09
C LYS A 115 -2.14 25.98 2.20
N GLY A 116 -3.07 25.27 2.83
CA GLY A 116 -4.21 24.63 2.15
C GLY A 116 -3.91 23.23 1.62
N GLY A 117 -2.69 22.73 1.80
CA GLY A 117 -2.28 21.37 1.46
C GLY A 117 -2.50 20.99 0.00
N PHE A 118 -2.51 19.68 -0.25
CA PHE A 118 -2.73 19.12 -1.58
C PHE A 118 -4.10 19.46 -2.14
N SER A 119 -5.16 19.49 -1.30
CA SER A 119 -6.52 19.73 -1.76
C SER A 119 -6.69 21.12 -2.40
N TYR A 120 -6.03 22.14 -1.84
CA TYR A 120 -6.05 23.47 -2.43
C TYR A 120 -5.10 23.54 -3.64
N PHE A 121 -3.88 23.03 -3.52
CA PHE A 121 -2.88 23.06 -4.60
C PHE A 121 -3.36 22.37 -5.89
N SER A 122 -3.88 21.16 -5.79
CA SER A 122 -4.34 20.37 -6.95
C SER A 122 -5.52 20.99 -7.71
N LYS A 123 -6.34 21.81 -7.03
CA LYS A 123 -7.42 22.57 -7.69
C LYS A 123 -6.89 23.80 -8.44
N THR A 124 -5.84 24.42 -7.92
CA THR A 124 -5.27 25.65 -8.49
C THR A 124 -4.25 25.35 -9.59
N PHE A 125 -3.47 24.27 -9.43
CA PHE A 125 -2.37 23.86 -10.33
C PHE A 125 -2.48 22.35 -10.66
N PRO A 126 -3.56 21.91 -11.32
CA PRO A 126 -3.75 20.49 -11.67
C PRO A 126 -2.63 19.94 -12.57
N GLU A 127 -2.00 20.78 -13.39
CA GLU A 127 -0.89 20.43 -14.28
C GLU A 127 0.43 20.14 -13.55
N LEU A 128 0.56 20.61 -12.30
CA LEU A 128 1.71 20.33 -11.43
C LEU A 128 1.43 19.17 -10.46
N CYS A 129 0.37 18.41 -10.72
CA CYS A 129 0.01 17.24 -9.94
C CYS A 129 0.10 15.97 -10.77
N GLU A 130 0.64 14.92 -10.17
CA GLU A 130 0.61 13.58 -10.73
C GLU A 130 -0.63 12.86 -10.19
N SER A 131 -1.52 12.42 -11.07
CA SER A 131 -2.70 11.64 -10.73
C SER A 131 -2.69 10.32 -11.49
N HIS A 132 -2.87 9.22 -10.78
CA HIS A 132 -2.80 7.89 -11.37
C HIS A 132 -4.12 7.44 -12.01
N SER A 133 -5.15 8.29 -11.94
CA SER A 133 -6.50 8.05 -12.47
C SER A 133 -6.71 8.56 -13.90
N ASN A 134 -5.90 9.52 -14.39
CA ASN A 134 -6.04 10.10 -15.73
C ASN A 134 -4.84 9.80 -16.64
N SER A 135 -4.68 8.53 -17.02
CA SER A 135 -3.81 8.18 -18.14
C SER A 135 -4.50 8.47 -19.48
N THR A 136 -4.77 9.74 -19.79
CA THR A 136 -4.94 10.18 -21.18
C THR A 136 -3.57 10.55 -21.73
N PHE A 137 -3.08 9.72 -22.65
CA PHE A 137 -1.96 9.93 -23.56
C PHE A 137 -1.45 11.38 -23.69
N HIS A 138 -0.57 11.81 -22.80
CA HIS A 138 0.40 12.85 -23.11
C HIS A 138 1.77 12.39 -22.62
N LYS A 139 2.57 11.95 -23.59
CA LYS A 139 4.00 11.72 -23.42
C LYS A 139 4.64 13.06 -23.04
N SER A 140 5.02 13.23 -21.78
CA SER A 140 6.03 14.19 -21.36
C SER A 140 7.30 13.40 -20.99
N PRO A 141 8.51 13.88 -21.31
CA PRO A 141 9.67 13.04 -21.46
C PRO A 141 10.14 12.49 -20.11
N ARG A 142 10.30 11.17 -20.10
CA ARG A 142 10.96 10.39 -19.06
C ARG A 142 12.30 11.01 -18.69
N THR A 143 12.46 11.47 -17.46
CA THR A 143 13.74 11.41 -16.76
C THR A 143 13.82 10.09 -16.01
N ILE A 144 13.88 9.00 -16.77
CA ILE A 144 14.48 7.75 -16.33
C ILE A 144 15.87 7.74 -16.96
N LEU A 145 16.89 8.09 -16.18
CA LEU A 145 18.30 7.85 -16.49
C LEU A 145 18.81 7.07 -15.27
N SER A 146 19.12 5.77 -15.32
CA SER A 146 19.78 5.04 -16.39
C SER A 146 19.44 3.55 -16.33
N GLN A 147 18.87 3.01 -17.40
CA GLN A 147 19.25 1.68 -17.90
C GLN A 147 19.22 1.76 -19.43
N PRO A 148 20.26 1.27 -20.13
CA PRO A 148 20.30 1.34 -21.57
C PRO A 148 19.28 0.38 -22.17
N CYS A 149 18.43 0.92 -23.05
CA CYS A 149 17.71 0.24 -24.12
C CYS A 149 17.00 -1.08 -23.77
N LEU A 150 15.67 -1.08 -23.80
CA LEU A 150 14.90 -1.81 -24.82
C LEU A 150 13.41 -1.46 -24.73
N THR A 151 12.79 -1.63 -25.88
CA THR A 151 11.39 -1.60 -26.32
C THR A 151 10.25 -1.72 -25.31
N SER A 152 9.06 -1.27 -25.72
CA SER A 152 7.74 -1.53 -25.12
C SER A 152 7.53 -3.03 -24.81
N GLU A 153 8.00 -3.48 -23.65
CA GLU A 153 7.82 -4.83 -23.14
C GLU A 153 6.52 -4.92 -22.33
N PHE A 154 5.72 -5.94 -22.64
CA PHE A 154 4.60 -6.36 -21.81
C PHE A 154 5.13 -6.61 -20.38
N GLU A 155 4.67 -5.83 -19.39
CA GLU A 155 5.15 -5.96 -18.00
C GLU A 155 4.85 -7.36 -17.46
N SER A 156 5.86 -8.23 -17.35
CA SER A 156 5.71 -9.58 -16.79
C SER A 156 4.94 -9.58 -15.44
N PRO A 157 4.25 -10.69 -15.08
CA PRO A 157 3.66 -10.84 -13.75
C PRO A 157 4.64 -10.54 -12.63
N SER A 158 4.15 -9.79 -11.65
CA SER A 158 4.94 -9.45 -10.48
C SER A 158 4.87 -10.58 -9.47
N HIS A 159 6.02 -11.13 -9.07
CA HIS A 159 6.12 -11.97 -7.88
C HIS A 159 5.79 -11.13 -6.65
N ILE A 160 4.76 -11.51 -5.89
CA ILE A 160 4.40 -10.83 -4.63
C ILE A 160 4.95 -11.61 -3.44
N LEU A 161 4.76 -12.93 -3.44
CA LEU A 161 5.39 -13.89 -2.53
C LEU A 161 5.94 -15.06 -3.36
N THR A 162 6.69 -15.96 -2.72
CA THR A 162 7.25 -17.16 -3.38
C THR A 162 6.21 -17.99 -4.14
N PHE A 163 4.97 -18.04 -3.65
CA PHE A 163 3.85 -18.79 -4.23
C PHE A 163 2.77 -17.91 -4.87
N LEU A 164 2.89 -16.58 -4.83
CA LEU A 164 1.83 -15.64 -5.23
C LEU A 164 2.34 -14.66 -6.29
N TYR A 165 1.75 -14.72 -7.48
CA TYR A 165 1.96 -13.77 -8.57
C TYR A 165 0.75 -12.85 -8.74
N LEU A 166 1.01 -11.62 -9.18
CA LEU A 166 0.01 -10.63 -9.55
C LEU A 166 0.19 -10.21 -11.01
N GLY A 167 -0.87 -10.30 -11.82
CA GLY A 167 -0.78 -9.99 -13.24
C GLY A 167 -2.07 -9.52 -13.92
N ALA A 168 -1.96 -9.30 -15.22
CA ALA A 168 -3.02 -8.95 -16.16
C ALA A 168 -3.53 -10.19 -16.91
N GLN A 169 -4.56 -10.00 -17.74
CA GLN A 169 -5.17 -11.07 -18.52
C GLN A 169 -4.16 -11.74 -19.46
N GLU A 170 -3.32 -10.97 -20.16
CA GLU A 170 -2.35 -11.55 -21.10
C GLU A 170 -1.46 -12.62 -20.43
N HIS A 171 -1.04 -12.38 -19.19
CA HIS A 171 -0.19 -13.29 -18.44
C HIS A 171 -0.92 -14.57 -18.03
N ALA A 172 -2.22 -14.45 -17.73
CA ALA A 172 -3.03 -15.62 -17.43
C ALA A 172 -3.24 -16.48 -18.68
N LEU A 173 -3.22 -15.91 -19.88
CA LEU A 173 -3.39 -16.65 -21.13
C LEU A 173 -2.09 -17.27 -21.68
N ASP A 174 -0.93 -16.79 -21.23
CA ASP A 174 0.36 -17.34 -21.60
C ASP A 174 0.64 -18.68 -20.88
N ALA A 175 0.37 -19.78 -21.58
CA ALA A 175 0.56 -21.14 -21.04
C ALA A 175 2.03 -21.50 -20.81
N ASP A 176 2.94 -21.00 -21.67
CA ASP A 176 4.37 -21.28 -21.57
C ASP A 176 4.95 -20.55 -20.36
N PHE A 177 4.57 -19.28 -20.15
CA PHE A 177 4.94 -18.54 -18.95
C PHE A 177 4.49 -19.25 -17.68
N ARG A 178 3.22 -19.68 -17.61
CA ARG A 178 2.69 -20.37 -16.42
C ARG A 178 3.47 -21.65 -16.13
N LYS A 179 3.70 -22.48 -17.15
CA LYS A 179 4.44 -23.74 -17.01
C LYS A 179 5.89 -23.50 -16.60
N ALA A 180 6.58 -22.56 -17.23
CA ALA A 180 7.96 -22.20 -16.91
C ALA A 180 8.12 -21.66 -15.48
N ASN A 181 7.06 -21.06 -14.93
CA ASN A 181 7.05 -20.48 -13.58
C ASN A 181 6.39 -21.37 -12.53
N GLY A 182 5.97 -22.59 -12.85
CA GLY A 182 5.29 -23.49 -11.91
C GLY A 182 3.97 -22.93 -11.38
N ILE A 183 3.25 -22.18 -12.21
CA ILE A 183 1.94 -21.60 -11.89
C ILE A 183 0.87 -22.59 -12.35
N ASP A 184 0.40 -23.41 -11.43
CA ASP A 184 -0.69 -24.34 -11.71
C ASP A 184 -2.04 -23.72 -11.37
N PHE A 185 -2.09 -22.80 -10.38
CA PHE A 185 -3.32 -22.17 -9.93
C PHE A 185 -3.56 -20.80 -10.57
N VAL A 186 -4.79 -20.51 -10.99
CA VAL A 186 -5.18 -19.21 -11.53
C VAL A 186 -6.45 -18.69 -10.86
N LEU A 187 -6.34 -17.54 -10.20
CA LEU A 187 -7.45 -16.79 -9.63
C LEU A 187 -7.80 -15.59 -10.52
N ASN A 188 -8.92 -15.68 -11.22
CA ASN A 188 -9.44 -14.65 -12.12
C ASN A 188 -10.45 -13.76 -11.40
N VAL A 189 -10.05 -12.53 -11.09
CA VAL A 189 -10.88 -11.50 -10.42
C VAL A 189 -11.51 -10.59 -11.47
N SER A 190 -12.34 -11.17 -12.34
CA SER A 190 -13.08 -10.44 -13.36
C SER A 190 -14.32 -11.19 -13.85
N CYS A 191 -15.29 -10.44 -14.37
CA CYS A 191 -16.47 -11.04 -15.00
C CYS A 191 -16.18 -11.64 -16.39
N LEU A 192 -15.27 -11.05 -17.16
CA LEU A 192 -15.19 -11.28 -18.62
C LEU A 192 -13.85 -11.82 -19.13
N CYS A 193 -12.76 -11.78 -18.35
CA CYS A 193 -11.49 -12.31 -18.84
C CYS A 193 -11.64 -13.81 -19.10
N PRO A 194 -11.13 -14.35 -20.23
CA PRO A 194 -11.32 -15.75 -20.58
C PRO A 194 -10.64 -16.71 -19.58
N VAL A 195 -11.06 -17.97 -19.61
CA VAL A 195 -10.40 -19.05 -18.87
C VAL A 195 -9.15 -19.46 -19.65
N PRO A 196 -7.97 -19.55 -19.01
CA PRO A 196 -6.76 -20.02 -19.68
C PRO A 196 -6.90 -21.45 -20.23
N ALA A 197 -6.35 -21.71 -21.41
CA ALA A 197 -6.24 -23.07 -21.94
C ALA A 197 -5.30 -23.92 -21.07
N ASN A 198 -5.50 -25.25 -21.09
CA ASN A 198 -4.67 -26.24 -20.38
C ASN A 198 -4.63 -26.06 -18.85
N LEU A 199 -5.66 -25.47 -18.25
CA LEU A 199 -5.88 -25.50 -16.81
C LEU A 199 -6.99 -26.49 -16.48
N ASP A 200 -6.80 -27.29 -15.42
CA ASP A 200 -7.92 -28.06 -14.87
C ASP A 200 -8.88 -27.09 -14.17
N SER A 201 -9.96 -26.77 -14.87
CA SER A 201 -11.01 -25.85 -14.41
C SER A 201 -11.67 -26.28 -13.09
N SER A 202 -11.56 -27.55 -12.69
CA SER A 202 -12.22 -28.07 -11.50
C SER A 202 -11.43 -27.87 -10.21
N THR A 203 -10.10 -27.78 -10.28
CA THR A 203 -9.22 -27.76 -9.09
C THR A 203 -8.25 -26.60 -9.05
N HIS A 204 -7.82 -26.13 -10.21
CA HIS A 204 -6.71 -25.18 -10.40
C HIS A 204 -7.17 -23.81 -10.90
N TYR A 205 -8.46 -23.65 -11.20
CA TYR A 205 -9.04 -22.38 -11.64
C TYR A 205 -10.12 -21.92 -10.66
N MET A 206 -10.13 -20.63 -10.33
CA MET A 206 -11.25 -20.00 -9.66
C MET A 206 -11.54 -18.63 -10.27
N ARG A 207 -12.82 -18.30 -10.39
CA ARG A 207 -13.28 -16.97 -10.81
C ARG A 207 -14.04 -16.28 -9.68
N ILE A 208 -13.65 -15.05 -9.41
CA ILE A 208 -14.40 -14.08 -8.60
C ILE A 208 -14.97 -13.03 -9.58
N PRO A 209 -16.29 -13.06 -9.88
CA PRO A 209 -16.89 -12.29 -10.96
C PRO A 209 -17.15 -10.82 -10.57
N VAL A 210 -16.10 -10.08 -10.25
CA VAL A 210 -16.14 -8.70 -9.74
C VAL A 210 -15.84 -7.67 -10.85
N ARG A 211 -16.65 -6.60 -10.95
CA ARG A 211 -16.41 -5.45 -11.83
C ARG A 211 -15.49 -4.44 -11.17
N ASP A 212 -14.69 -3.74 -11.96
CA ASP A 212 -13.85 -2.67 -11.44
C ASP A 212 -14.66 -1.38 -11.32
N SER A 213 -15.49 -1.28 -10.28
CA SER A 213 -16.42 -0.17 -10.14
C SER A 213 -16.56 0.29 -8.69
N VAL A 214 -17.09 1.51 -8.55
CA VAL A 214 -17.30 2.15 -7.24
C VAL A 214 -18.45 1.55 -6.43
N GLN A 215 -19.20 0.59 -6.98
CA GLN A 215 -20.36 -0.06 -6.35
C GLN A 215 -20.13 -1.55 -6.06
N GLU A 216 -19.01 -2.11 -6.52
CA GLU A 216 -18.77 -3.55 -6.43
C GLU A 216 -18.30 -3.96 -5.04
N ASN A 217 -18.77 -5.10 -4.53
CA ASN A 217 -18.30 -5.67 -3.28
C ASN A 217 -17.25 -6.74 -3.56
N ILE A 218 -16.00 -6.48 -3.16
CA ILE A 218 -14.88 -7.44 -3.27
C ILE A 218 -14.50 -8.05 -1.92
N ILE A 219 -14.85 -7.40 -0.80
CA ILE A 219 -14.46 -7.86 0.55
C ILE A 219 -15.10 -9.20 0.93
N ASP A 220 -16.36 -9.42 0.52
CA ASP A 220 -17.08 -10.67 0.79
C ASP A 220 -16.44 -11.89 0.12
N TRP A 221 -15.64 -11.66 -0.94
CA TRP A 221 -14.93 -12.71 -1.65
C TRP A 221 -13.57 -13.06 -1.03
N LEU A 222 -13.06 -12.25 -0.10
CA LEU A 222 -11.74 -12.47 0.49
C LEU A 222 -11.57 -13.84 1.16
N PRO A 223 -12.53 -14.36 1.96
CA PRO A 223 -12.38 -15.68 2.56
C PRO A 223 -12.13 -16.78 1.52
N THR A 224 -12.97 -16.82 0.47
CA THR A 224 -12.83 -17.78 -0.63
C THR A 224 -11.54 -17.56 -1.43
N ALA A 225 -11.18 -16.30 -1.71
CA ALA A 225 -9.93 -15.97 -2.40
C ALA A 225 -8.70 -16.48 -1.64
N PHE A 226 -8.69 -16.28 -0.32
CA PHE A 226 -7.59 -16.69 0.54
C PHE A 226 -7.48 -18.20 0.65
N GLU A 227 -8.60 -18.90 0.81
CA GLU A 227 -8.61 -20.37 0.80
C GLU A 227 -8.02 -20.95 -0.49
N PHE A 228 -8.36 -20.35 -1.64
CA PHE A 228 -7.80 -20.79 -2.92
C PHE A 228 -6.29 -20.50 -3.05
N ILE A 229 -5.83 -19.35 -2.57
CA ILE A 229 -4.39 -19.00 -2.54
C ILE A 229 -3.63 -19.93 -1.58
N ASP A 230 -4.19 -20.21 -0.40
CA ASP A 230 -3.60 -21.09 0.61
C ASP A 230 -3.54 -22.54 0.10
N LYS A 231 -4.58 -23.02 -0.60
CA LYS A 231 -4.57 -24.33 -1.28
C LYS A 231 -3.39 -24.47 -2.26
N ALA A 232 -3.12 -23.44 -3.07
CA ALA A 232 -1.99 -23.45 -3.99
C ALA A 232 -0.65 -23.53 -3.23
N ARG A 233 -0.52 -22.74 -2.16
CA ARG A 233 0.67 -22.73 -1.28
C ARG A 233 0.90 -24.10 -0.64
N GLU A 234 -0.14 -24.71 -0.06
CA GLU A 234 -0.08 -26.00 0.63
C GLU A 234 0.24 -27.17 -0.31
N ALA A 235 -0.18 -27.05 -1.58
CA ALA A 235 0.21 -27.98 -2.64
C ALA A 235 1.67 -27.78 -3.13
N ASN A 236 2.45 -26.87 -2.52
CA ASN A 236 3.77 -26.43 -3.00
C ASN A 236 3.76 -25.94 -4.46
N SER A 237 2.63 -25.40 -4.91
CA SER A 237 2.47 -24.81 -6.23
C SER A 237 2.44 -23.28 -6.10
N ARG A 238 2.23 -22.59 -7.23
CA ARG A 238 2.13 -21.13 -7.31
C ARG A 238 0.79 -20.74 -7.93
N VAL A 239 0.25 -19.62 -7.44
CA VAL A 239 -1.00 -19.04 -7.92
C VAL A 239 -0.75 -17.71 -8.61
N LEU A 240 -1.39 -17.51 -9.77
CA LEU A 240 -1.50 -16.22 -10.42
C LEU A 240 -2.87 -15.60 -10.13
N VAL A 241 -2.87 -14.50 -9.38
CA VAL A 241 -4.05 -13.66 -9.19
C VAL A 241 -4.05 -12.58 -10.26
N HIS A 242 -5.09 -12.57 -11.10
CA HIS A 242 -5.17 -11.62 -12.20
C HIS A 242 -6.56 -11.03 -12.36
N CYS A 243 -6.64 -9.90 -13.05
CA CYS A 243 -7.89 -9.35 -13.56
C CYS A 243 -7.69 -9.01 -15.04
N PHE A 244 -8.27 -7.91 -15.53
CA PHE A 244 -8.00 -7.44 -16.89
C PHE A 244 -6.61 -6.82 -16.99
N ALA A 245 -6.36 -5.70 -16.30
CA ALA A 245 -5.10 -4.95 -16.39
C ALA A 245 -4.08 -5.27 -15.28
N GLY A 246 -4.47 -6.06 -14.27
CA GLY A 246 -3.61 -6.33 -13.12
C GLY A 246 -3.33 -5.12 -12.22
N LYS A 247 -4.23 -4.13 -12.20
CA LYS A 247 -4.02 -2.85 -11.48
C LYS A 247 -4.91 -2.66 -10.26
N SER A 248 -6.20 -2.97 -10.37
CA SER A 248 -7.19 -2.68 -9.33
C SER A 248 -7.68 -3.96 -8.65
N ARG A 249 -8.70 -4.66 -9.20
CA ARG A 249 -9.31 -5.87 -8.60
C ARG A 249 -8.34 -6.93 -8.07
N SER A 250 -7.42 -7.42 -8.89
CA SER A 250 -6.45 -8.44 -8.47
C SER A 250 -5.42 -7.89 -7.49
N ALA A 251 -5.05 -6.61 -7.61
CA ALA A 251 -4.18 -5.96 -6.64
C ALA A 251 -4.88 -5.84 -5.27
N THR A 252 -6.18 -5.54 -5.23
CA THR A 252 -6.96 -5.52 -3.98
C THR A 252 -6.90 -6.86 -3.27
N ILE A 253 -7.12 -7.98 -3.98
CA ILE A 253 -7.00 -9.32 -3.41
C ILE A 253 -5.58 -9.58 -2.88
N ALA A 254 -4.56 -9.23 -3.66
CA ALA A 254 -3.16 -9.40 -3.26
C ALA A 254 -2.82 -8.58 -1.99
N ILE A 255 -3.24 -7.31 -1.92
CA ILE A 255 -3.03 -6.44 -0.76
C ILE A 255 -3.74 -7.02 0.46
N ALA A 256 -5.01 -7.39 0.34
CA ALA A 256 -5.76 -7.99 1.44
C ALA A 256 -5.12 -9.30 1.94
N TYR A 257 -4.63 -10.14 1.02
CA TYR A 257 -3.93 -11.36 1.37
C TYR A 257 -2.63 -11.06 2.13
N ILE A 258 -1.86 -10.05 1.71
CA ILE A 258 -0.66 -9.62 2.43
C ILE A 258 -0.99 -9.10 3.83
N MET A 259 -2.06 -8.31 3.99
CA MET A 259 -2.51 -7.85 5.31
C MET A 259 -2.79 -9.03 6.24
N LYS A 260 -3.57 -10.02 5.77
CA LYS A 260 -3.92 -11.20 6.58
C LYS A 260 -2.72 -12.13 6.81
N HIS A 261 -1.96 -12.44 5.77
CA HIS A 261 -0.91 -13.46 5.80
C HIS A 261 0.34 -13.00 6.53
N LEU A 262 0.71 -11.72 6.41
CA LEU A 262 1.90 -11.16 7.06
C LEU A 262 1.58 -10.30 8.29
N GLY A 263 0.30 -10.11 8.61
CA GLY A 263 -0.13 -9.26 9.73
C GLY A 263 0.22 -7.79 9.53
N LEU A 264 0.31 -7.34 8.27
CA LEU A 264 0.67 -5.96 7.95
C LEU A 264 -0.55 -5.04 7.95
N PRO A 265 -0.44 -3.80 8.47
CA PRO A 265 -1.46 -2.80 8.25
C PRO A 265 -1.60 -2.48 6.75
N LEU A 266 -2.74 -1.92 6.36
CA LEU A 266 -3.09 -1.62 4.97
C LEU A 266 -2.01 -0.77 4.29
N ASP A 267 -1.48 0.24 4.97
CA ASP A 267 -0.47 1.13 4.39
C ASP A 267 0.84 0.38 4.06
N GLU A 268 1.27 -0.54 4.92
CA GLU A 268 2.44 -1.38 4.73
C GLU A 268 2.19 -2.45 3.67
N ALA A 269 1.03 -3.12 3.70
CA ALA A 269 0.65 -4.13 2.72
C ALA A 269 0.52 -3.55 1.31
N TYR A 270 -0.09 -2.37 1.17
CA TYR A 270 -0.19 -1.68 -0.11
C TYR A 270 1.21 -1.35 -0.64
N ARG A 271 2.09 -0.76 0.18
CA ARG A 271 3.48 -0.46 -0.20
C ARG A 271 4.23 -1.71 -0.65
N PHE A 272 4.10 -2.80 0.10
CA PHE A 272 4.74 -4.08 -0.20
C PHE A 272 4.38 -4.62 -1.60
N VAL A 273 3.11 -4.48 -2.01
CA VAL A 273 2.65 -4.90 -3.35
C VAL A 273 3.05 -3.86 -4.40
N LYS A 274 2.98 -2.57 -4.09
CA LYS A 274 3.33 -1.45 -4.99
C LYS A 274 4.80 -1.48 -5.40
N GLU A 275 5.71 -1.79 -4.48
CA GLU A 275 7.14 -1.93 -4.76
C GLU A 275 7.42 -3.04 -5.78
N LYS A 276 6.63 -4.13 -5.75
CA LYS A 276 6.77 -5.27 -6.67
C LYS A 276 6.00 -5.08 -7.98
N ARG A 277 4.93 -4.28 -7.94
CA ARG A 277 4.12 -3.91 -9.10
C ARG A 277 3.76 -2.42 -9.05
N PRO A 278 4.61 -1.52 -9.58
CA PRO A 278 4.40 -0.08 -9.53
C PRO A 278 3.09 0.38 -10.19
N THR A 279 2.51 -0.43 -11.08
CA THR A 279 1.27 -0.10 -11.80
C THR A 279 -0.02 -0.37 -11.02
N ILE A 280 0.04 -0.94 -9.80
CA ILE A 280 -1.17 -1.12 -9.00
C ILE A 280 -1.80 0.23 -8.63
N SER A 281 -3.13 0.25 -8.71
CA SER A 281 -3.98 1.36 -8.30
C SER A 281 -5.40 0.81 -8.12
N PRO A 282 -5.70 0.18 -6.97
CA PRO A 282 -7.07 -0.15 -6.58
C PRO A 282 -7.96 1.09 -6.62
N ASN A 283 -9.19 0.94 -7.11
CA ASN A 283 -10.14 2.04 -7.09
C ASN A 283 -10.53 2.43 -5.65
N LEU A 284 -11.07 3.64 -5.48
CA LEU A 284 -11.38 4.22 -4.17
C LEU A 284 -12.38 3.39 -3.35
N ASN A 285 -13.36 2.75 -3.99
CA ASN A 285 -14.31 1.87 -3.31
C ASN A 285 -13.60 0.63 -2.72
N PHE A 286 -12.72 0.00 -3.50
CA PHE A 286 -11.91 -1.12 -2.99
C PHE A 286 -10.93 -0.70 -1.92
N MET A 287 -10.36 0.50 -2.02
CA MET A 287 -9.53 1.04 -0.95
C MET A 287 -10.32 1.26 0.34
N GLY A 288 -11.55 1.79 0.25
CA GLY A 288 -12.46 1.92 1.38
C GLY A 288 -12.81 0.56 2.01
N GLN A 289 -13.03 -0.46 1.18
CA GLN A 289 -13.25 -1.83 1.65
C GLN A 289 -12.01 -2.40 2.35
N LEU A 290 -10.79 -2.19 1.83
CA LEU A 290 -9.56 -2.61 2.50
C LEU A 290 -9.37 -1.93 3.87
N VAL A 291 -9.75 -0.65 4.00
CA VAL A 291 -9.76 0.05 5.31
C VAL A 291 -10.73 -0.62 6.28
N GLN A 292 -11.90 -1.08 5.80
CA GLN A 292 -12.82 -1.84 6.65
C GLN A 292 -12.22 -3.19 7.04
N PHE A 293 -11.64 -3.91 6.08
CA PHE A 293 -10.97 -5.19 6.32
C PHE A 293 -9.85 -5.09 7.37
N GLU A 294 -9.04 -4.01 7.35
CA GLU A 294 -8.01 -3.78 8.35
C GLU A 294 -8.57 -3.73 9.78
N LYS A 295 -9.72 -3.09 9.96
CA LYS A 295 -10.39 -3.01 11.28
C LYS A 295 -10.87 -4.38 11.74
N ASP A 296 -11.38 -5.18 10.81
CA ASP A 296 -11.90 -6.52 11.09
C ASP A 296 -10.76 -7.51 11.43
N LEU A 297 -9.53 -7.25 10.95
CA LEU A 297 -8.33 -8.02 11.30
C LEU A 297 -7.77 -7.67 12.69
N THR A 298 -8.00 -6.46 13.20
CA THR A 298 -7.53 -6.08 14.53
C THR A 298 -8.46 -6.64 15.61
N PRO A 299 -8.03 -7.57 16.48
CA PRO A 299 -8.87 -8.05 17.56
C PRO A 299 -9.31 -6.89 18.45
N SER A 300 -10.57 -6.89 18.85
CA SER A 300 -11.06 -5.85 19.73
C SER A 300 -10.33 -5.97 21.07
N PRO A 301 -10.09 -4.87 21.81
CA PRO A 301 -9.52 -4.94 23.16
C PRO A 301 -10.31 -5.83 24.14
N ASN A 302 -11.53 -6.24 23.78
CA ASN A 302 -12.39 -7.12 24.57
C ASN A 302 -12.13 -8.61 24.31
N ASP A 303 -11.44 -8.99 23.24
CA ASP A 303 -11.22 -10.41 22.88
C ASP A 303 -10.04 -11.04 23.67
N PHE A 304 -9.27 -10.23 24.41
CA PHE A 304 -8.21 -10.70 25.31
C PHE A 304 -8.71 -11.18 26.68
N LYS A 305 -10.03 -11.22 26.91
CA LYS A 305 -10.64 -11.68 28.17
C LYS A 305 -11.46 -12.96 28.00
N GLN A 306 -10.94 -13.98 27.33
CA GLN A 306 -11.54 -15.32 27.44
C GLN A 306 -10.61 -16.50 27.16
N GLU A 307 -9.29 -16.35 27.31
CA GLU A 307 -8.38 -17.51 27.39
C GLU A 307 -7.30 -17.28 28.45
N SER A 308 -7.72 -17.27 29.71
CA SER A 308 -6.86 -17.64 30.83
C SER A 308 -7.76 -17.91 32.04
N PHE A 309 -7.89 -19.18 32.40
CA PHE A 309 -8.01 -19.71 33.77
C PHE A 309 -8.54 -21.15 33.69
N GLY A 310 -7.60 -22.09 33.71
CA GLY A 310 -7.87 -23.52 33.77
C GLY A 310 -6.79 -24.28 34.51
N HIS A 311 -6.40 -23.81 35.71
CA HIS A 311 -5.63 -24.61 36.66
C HIS A 311 -6.23 -24.50 38.07
N GLN A 312 -7.09 -25.48 38.36
CA GLN A 312 -7.09 -26.34 39.56
C GLN A 312 -7.16 -25.70 40.97
N LEU A 313 -8.26 -25.95 41.71
CA LEU A 313 -8.23 -26.81 42.92
C LEU A 313 -9.64 -27.12 43.49
N MET A 314 -9.91 -28.42 43.63
CA MET A 314 -10.49 -29.16 44.77
C MET A 314 -11.65 -28.55 45.60
N SER A 315 -12.78 -29.28 45.65
CA SER A 315 -13.37 -29.86 46.88
C SER A 315 -14.86 -30.17 46.73
N SER A 316 -15.24 -31.46 46.73
CA SER A 316 -16.23 -32.08 47.66
C SER A 316 -16.86 -33.36 47.10
N GLY A 317 -17.00 -34.39 47.96
CA GLY A 317 -17.81 -35.61 47.76
C GLY A 317 -16.99 -36.88 47.47
N SER A 318 -16.32 -37.49 48.46
CA SER A 318 -16.84 -38.54 49.36
C SER A 318 -17.05 -39.93 48.74
N LEU A 319 -16.09 -40.82 49.08
CA LEU A 319 -16.22 -42.23 49.49
C LEU A 319 -17.25 -43.14 48.80
N THR A 320 -16.76 -44.19 48.12
CA THR A 320 -17.01 -45.59 48.48
C THR A 320 -16.01 -46.54 47.77
N GLU A 321 -15.31 -47.33 48.60
CA GLU A 321 -14.93 -48.75 48.44
C GLU A 321 -14.35 -49.27 47.11
N LEU A 322 -13.12 -49.80 47.17
CA LEU A 322 -12.88 -51.26 47.09
C LEU A 322 -11.38 -51.57 47.33
N THR A 323 -11.14 -52.35 48.36
CA THR A 323 -9.86 -52.97 48.71
C THR A 323 -9.59 -54.22 47.87
N ALA A 324 -8.32 -54.37 47.47
CA ALA A 324 -7.52 -55.61 47.40
C ALA A 324 -7.98 -56.78 46.49
N ASN A 325 -7.09 -57.20 45.59
CA ASN A 325 -6.38 -58.48 45.73
C ASN A 325 -5.33 -58.72 44.63
N VAL A 326 -4.12 -59.07 45.10
CA VAL A 326 -3.02 -59.83 44.47
C VAL A 326 -2.34 -59.23 43.23
#